data_AF-A0A812MDZ8-F1
#
_entry.id   AF-A0A812MDZ8-F1
#
_cell.length_a   1.000
_cell.length_b   1.000
_cell.length_c   1.000
_cell.angle_alpha   90.00
_cell.angle_beta   90.00
_cell.angle_gamma   90.00
#
_symmetry.space_group_name_H-M   'P 1'
#
loop_
_entity.id
_entity.type
_entity.pdbx_description
1 polymer ?
#
loop_
_entity_poly.entity_id
_entity_poly.type
_entity_poly.pdbx_seq_one_letter_code
_entity_poly.pdbx_strand_id
1 'polypeptide(L)'
;DIPAKLTLRTAEIPMEFGGFKIPQGATIFLYADAVHKDEKYFPDAAAFCPHRYTNPETFNQMNKEREIVTFGHGRKRCTGELHARSQISALLASFVMRFDMDLATDESDNRQWDPKGG
;
A
#
# COMPACT_ATOMS: atom_id res chain seq x y z
N ASP A 1 1.60 -7.00 -3.99
CA ASP A 1 2.64 -6.90 -2.95
C ASP A 1 3.17 -5.46 -2.93
N ILE A 2 3.19 -4.78 -1.78
CA ILE A 2 3.64 -3.38 -1.68
C ILE A 2 5.12 -3.35 -1.27
N PRO A 3 5.98 -2.55 -1.95
CA PRO A 3 7.43 -2.57 -1.71
C PRO A 3 7.89 -2.25 -0.28
N ALA A 4 7.07 -1.55 0.51
CA ALA A 4 7.39 -1.13 1.88
C ALA A 4 6.20 -1.37 2.83
N LYS A 5 5.94 -2.65 3.15
CA LYS A 5 4.80 -3.03 4.01
C LYS A 5 4.93 -2.62 5.46
N LEU A 6 6.17 -2.54 5.95
CA LEU A 6 6.47 -2.39 7.37
C LEU A 6 7.25 -1.11 7.63
N THR A 7 6.73 -0.30 8.54
CA THR A 7 7.41 0.90 9.04
C THR A 7 7.57 0.80 10.56
N LEU A 8 8.78 1.00 11.06
CA LEU A 8 9.10 0.89 12.48
C LEU A 8 9.05 2.24 13.18
N ARG A 9 8.59 2.25 14.43
CA ARG A 9 8.67 3.39 15.35
C ARG A 9 9.08 2.90 16.73
N THR A 10 9.61 3.81 17.54
CA THR A 10 9.89 3.57 18.96
C THR A 10 9.02 4.50 19.78
N ALA A 11 8.37 3.99 20.82
CA ALA A 11 7.65 4.83 21.77
C ALA A 11 8.65 5.64 22.61
N GLU A 12 8.71 6.95 22.41
CA GLU A 12 9.60 7.84 23.19
C GLU A 12 9.08 8.09 24.60
N ILE A 13 7.77 7.96 24.80
CA ILE A 13 7.08 8.12 26.09
C ILE A 13 6.07 6.97 26.27
N PRO A 14 5.70 6.61 27.51
CA PRO A 14 4.61 5.67 27.73
C PRO A 14 3.30 6.25 27.18
N MET A 15 2.51 5.42 26.51
CA MET A 15 1.24 5.82 25.90
C MET A 15 0.20 4.70 25.98
N GLU A 16 -1.06 5.05 25.74
CA GLU A 16 -2.16 4.10 25.62
C GLU A 16 -2.76 4.19 24.21
N PHE A 17 -2.99 3.05 23.58
CA PHE A 17 -3.62 2.98 22.26
C PHE A 17 -4.58 1.78 22.20
N GLY A 18 -5.85 2.04 21.88
CA GLY A 18 -6.86 0.98 21.77
C GLY A 18 -7.03 0.15 23.07
N GLY A 19 -6.83 0.76 24.24
CA GLY A 19 -6.85 0.07 25.54
C GLY A 19 -5.56 -0.67 25.91
N PHE A 20 -4.54 -0.67 25.04
CA PHE A 20 -3.24 -1.27 25.30
C PHE A 20 -2.26 -0.23 25.83
N LYS A 21 -1.60 -0.53 26.96
CA LYS A 21 -0.49 0.27 27.49
C LYS A 21 0.80 -0.07 26.77
N ILE A 22 1.39 0.93 26.12
CA ILE A 22 2.64 0.82 25.37
C ILE A 22 3.74 1.49 26.20
N PRO A 23 4.74 0.74 26.71
CA PRO A 23 5.82 1.32 27.49
C PRO A 23 6.79 2.11 26.62
N GLN A 24 7.48 3.07 27.22
CA GLN A 24 8.62 3.74 26.58
C GLN A 24 9.67 2.71 26.15
N GLY A 25 10.26 2.92 24.97
CA GLY A 25 11.22 2.02 24.35
C GLY A 25 10.59 0.87 23.55
N ALA A 26 9.27 0.68 23.60
CA ALA A 26 8.60 -0.33 22.79
C ALA A 26 8.77 -0.06 21.29
N THR A 27 9.02 -1.13 20.51
CA THR A 27 9.00 -1.07 19.05
C THR A 27 7.58 -1.24 18.54
N ILE A 28 7.12 -0.29 17.74
CA ILE A 28 5.81 -0.27 17.12
C ILE A 28 5.98 -0.58 15.64
N PHE A 29 5.24 -1.60 15.20
CA PHE A 29 5.20 -2.05 13.81
C PHE A 29 3.94 -1.48 13.13
N LEU A 30 4.14 -0.62 12.14
CA LEU A 30 3.05 -0.14 11.29
C LEU A 30 3.02 -0.97 10.02
N TYR A 31 1.98 -1.79 9.87
CA TYR A 31 1.85 -2.71 8.74
C TYR A 31 0.78 -2.21 7.76
N ALA A 32 1.22 -1.59 6.66
CA ALA A 32 0.35 -0.99 5.66
C ALA A 32 -0.57 -2.04 4.98
N ASP A 33 -0.03 -3.24 4.76
CA ASP A 33 -0.77 -4.36 4.17
C ASP A 33 -2.00 -4.76 4.98
N ALA A 34 -2.00 -4.58 6.31
CA ALA A 34 -3.20 -4.84 7.12
C ALA A 34 -4.34 -3.91 6.75
N VAL A 35 -4.06 -2.63 6.47
CA VAL A 35 -5.10 -1.66 6.06
C VAL A 35 -5.56 -1.96 4.64
N HIS A 36 -4.62 -2.20 3.72
CA HIS A 36 -4.95 -2.40 2.30
C HIS A 36 -5.61 -3.74 1.98
N LYS A 37 -5.52 -4.72 2.88
CA LYS A 37 -6.17 -6.03 2.75
C LYS A 37 -7.43 -6.17 3.60
N ASP A 38 -7.80 -5.15 4.37
CA ASP A 38 -9.01 -5.17 5.18
C ASP A 38 -10.24 -4.80 4.33
N GLU A 39 -11.17 -5.74 4.20
CA GLU A 39 -12.39 -5.61 3.41
C GLU A 39 -13.32 -4.50 3.91
N LYS A 40 -13.16 -4.07 5.16
CA LYS A 40 -13.87 -2.91 5.70
C LYS A 40 -13.56 -1.63 4.92
N TYR A 41 -12.32 -1.48 4.46
CA TYR A 41 -11.84 -0.30 3.74
C TYR A 41 -11.74 -0.56 2.23
N PHE A 42 -11.44 -1.79 1.82
CA PHE A 42 -11.28 -2.18 0.43
C PHE A 42 -12.17 -3.39 0.10
N PRO A 43 -13.43 -3.20 -0.32
CA PRO A 43 -14.29 -4.31 -0.74
C PRO A 43 -13.62 -5.15 -1.82
N ASP A 44 -13.58 -6.48 -1.71
CA ASP A 44 -12.77 -7.35 -2.58
C ASP A 44 -11.27 -7.00 -2.56
N ALA A 45 -10.69 -6.83 -1.35
CA ALA A 45 -9.32 -6.36 -1.16
C ALA A 45 -8.25 -7.24 -1.84
N ALA A 46 -8.53 -8.52 -2.01
CA ALA A 46 -7.64 -9.46 -2.69
C ALA A 46 -7.65 -9.32 -4.22
N ALA A 47 -8.68 -8.68 -4.80
CA ALA A 47 -8.81 -8.52 -6.24
C ALA A 47 -8.00 -7.32 -6.75
N PHE A 48 -7.34 -7.50 -7.89
CA PHE A 48 -6.75 -6.39 -8.64
C PHE A 48 -7.87 -5.59 -9.33
N CYS A 49 -8.31 -4.50 -8.69
CA CYS A 49 -9.39 -3.63 -9.20
C CYS A 49 -8.94 -2.16 -9.33
N PRO A 50 -8.33 -1.76 -10.46
CA PRO A 50 -7.89 -0.38 -10.69
C PRO A 50 -9.03 0.65 -10.66
N HIS A 51 -10.23 0.24 -11.08
CA HIS A 51 -11.43 1.09 -11.12
C HIS A 51 -11.83 1.65 -9.76
N ARG A 52 -11.39 1.04 -8.65
CA ARG A 52 -11.59 1.56 -7.30
C ARG A 52 -11.09 3.00 -7.12
N TYR A 53 -10.09 3.42 -7.91
CA TYR A 53 -9.43 4.71 -7.77
C TYR A 53 -9.79 5.73 -8.87
N THR A 54 -10.70 5.39 -9.79
CA THR A 54 -11.00 6.24 -10.95
C THR A 54 -12.03 7.34 -10.65
N ASN A 55 -12.94 7.12 -9.68
CA ASN A 55 -13.86 8.15 -9.23
C ASN A 55 -13.12 9.17 -8.34
N PRO A 56 -13.06 10.47 -8.71
CA PRO A 56 -12.33 11.47 -7.94
C PRO A 56 -12.90 11.72 -6.54
N GLU A 57 -14.22 11.65 -6.36
CA GLU A 57 -14.87 11.86 -5.06
C GLU A 57 -14.50 10.73 -4.10
N THR A 58 -14.65 9.48 -4.54
CA THR A 58 -14.25 8.29 -3.79
C THR A 58 -12.76 8.34 -3.46
N PHE A 59 -11.89 8.57 -4.45
CA PHE A 59 -10.45 8.64 -4.23
C PHE A 59 -10.06 9.73 -3.22
N ASN A 60 -10.67 10.91 -3.31
CA ASN A 60 -10.42 12.01 -2.37
C ASN A 60 -10.90 11.67 -0.96
N GLN A 61 -12.03 10.97 -0.83
CA GLN A 61 -12.53 10.49 0.46
C GLN A 61 -11.56 9.49 1.09
N MET A 62 -11.13 8.46 0.36
CA MET A 62 -10.18 7.45 0.85
C MET A 62 -8.85 8.09 1.32
N ASN A 63 -8.39 9.14 0.64
CA ASN A 63 -7.20 9.89 1.05
C ASN A 63 -7.41 10.69 2.35
N LYS A 64 -8.59 11.32 2.51
CA LYS A 64 -8.96 12.07 3.72
C LYS A 64 -9.09 11.15 4.92
N GLU A 65 -9.72 9.99 4.74
CA GLU A 65 -9.94 8.98 5.77
C GLU A 65 -8.68 8.15 6.08
N ARG A 66 -7.58 8.39 5.35
CA ARG A 66 -6.25 7.79 5.54
C ARG A 66 -6.23 6.28 5.28
N GLU A 67 -7.08 5.81 4.38
CA GLU A 67 -7.15 4.40 3.99
C GLU A 67 -6.00 4.06 3.03
N ILE A 68 -5.59 5.01 2.19
CA ILE A 68 -4.48 4.86 1.25
C ILE A 68 -3.16 5.27 1.94
N VAL A 69 -2.50 4.30 2.56
CA VAL A 69 -1.22 4.47 3.29
C VAL A 69 0.03 4.02 2.53
N THR A 70 -0.02 3.84 1.20
CA THR A 70 1.11 3.33 0.38
C THR A 70 2.39 4.14 0.54
N PHE A 71 2.25 5.46 0.66
CA PHE A 71 3.36 6.39 0.89
C PHE A 71 3.42 6.88 2.34
N GLY A 72 2.76 6.19 3.26
CA GLY A 72 2.56 6.62 4.63
C GLY A 72 1.60 7.82 4.75
N HIS A 73 1.52 8.39 5.96
CA HIS A 73 0.66 9.53 6.25
C HIS A 73 1.32 10.49 7.26
N GLY A 74 0.79 11.72 7.34
CA GLY A 74 1.14 12.70 8.35
C GLY A 74 2.57 13.23 8.20
N ARG A 75 3.22 13.54 9.33
CA ARG A 75 4.55 14.18 9.37
C ARG A 75 5.69 13.34 8.77
N LYS A 76 5.46 12.05 8.54
CA LYS A 76 6.44 11.11 7.99
C LYS A 76 5.95 10.48 6.68
N ARG A 77 5.00 11.12 5.99
CA ARG A 77 4.63 10.75 4.62
C ARG A 77 5.86 10.88 3.71
N CYS A 78 5.98 9.97 2.75
CA CYS A 78 7.06 9.95 1.78
C CYS A 78 7.13 11.27 1.02
N THR A 79 8.27 11.96 1.12
CA THR A 79 8.53 13.20 0.39
C THR A 79 8.72 12.95 -1.11
N GLY A 80 9.04 11.71 -1.50
CA GLY A 80 9.23 11.29 -2.89
C GLY A 80 7.96 10.84 -3.61
N GLU A 81 6.78 10.89 -2.99
CA GLU A 81 5.52 10.39 -3.59
C GLU A 81 5.25 10.99 -4.97
N LEU A 82 5.33 12.32 -5.10
CA LEU A 82 5.08 13.01 -6.37
C LEU A 82 6.11 12.61 -7.44
N HIS A 83 7.37 12.45 -7.04
CA HIS A 83 8.44 12.03 -7.95
C HIS A 83 8.23 10.60 -8.44
N ALA A 84 7.95 9.66 -7.53
CA ALA A 84 7.66 8.27 -7.85
C ALA A 84 6.46 8.14 -8.79
N ARG A 85 5.35 8.85 -8.50
CA ARG A 85 4.17 8.90 -9.38
C ARG A 85 4.52 9.41 -10.77
N SER A 86 5.33 10.47 -10.86
CA SER A 86 5.74 11.04 -12.15
C SER A 86 6.61 10.08 -12.95
N GLN A 87 7.56 9.41 -12.30
CA GLN A 87 8.42 8.40 -12.92
C GLN A 87 7.62 7.18 -13.41
N ILE A 88 6.71 6.65 -12.61
CA ILE A 88 5.86 5.51 -12.99
C ILE A 88 4.98 5.88 -14.19
N SER A 89 4.36 7.06 -14.18
CA SER A 89 3.54 7.52 -15.32
C SER A 89 4.37 7.67 -16.60
N ALA A 90 5.56 8.27 -16.51
CA ALA A 90 6.45 8.43 -17.66
C ALA A 90 6.95 7.08 -18.20
N LEU A 91 7.31 6.16 -17.31
CA LEU A 91 7.71 4.80 -17.66
C LEU A 91 6.57 4.06 -18.37
N LEU A 92 5.37 4.05 -17.78
CA LEU A 92 4.20 3.38 -18.33
C LEU A 92 3.82 3.95 -19.71
N ALA A 93 3.81 5.28 -19.86
CA ALA A 93 3.56 5.92 -21.14
C ALA A 93 4.60 5.51 -22.18
N SER A 94 5.89 5.47 -21.82
CA SER A 94 6.96 5.03 -22.72
C SER A 94 6.79 3.58 -23.17
N PHE A 95 6.40 2.70 -22.24
CA PHE A 95 6.20 1.28 -22.50
C PHE A 95 5.03 1.04 -23.46
N VAL A 96 3.85 1.57 -23.13
CA VAL A 96 2.63 1.37 -23.93
C VAL A 96 2.73 1.98 -25.33
N MET A 97 3.50 3.05 -25.52
CA MET A 97 3.66 3.68 -26.84
C MET A 97 4.70 2.99 -27.74
N ARG A 98 5.64 2.23 -27.19
CA ARG A 98 6.82 1.74 -27.93
C ARG A 98 6.87 0.23 -28.09
N PHE A 99 6.17 -0.51 -27.23
CA PHE A 99 6.24 -1.96 -27.21
C PHE A 99 4.84 -2.54 -27.28
N ASP A 100 4.71 -3.59 -28.08
CA ASP A 100 3.63 -4.55 -27.97
C ASP A 100 4.12 -5.67 -27.04
N MET A 101 3.38 -5.97 -25.97
CA MET A 101 3.85 -6.77 -24.85
C MET A 101 2.88 -7.90 -24.54
N ASP A 102 3.40 -9.12 -24.46
CA ASP A 102 2.68 -10.31 -24.00
C ASP A 102 3.34 -10.91 -22.75
N LEU A 103 2.59 -11.74 -22.03
CA LEU A 103 3.12 -12.49 -20.90
C LEU A 103 4.17 -13.50 -21.39
N ALA A 104 5.33 -13.53 -20.74
CA ALA A 104 6.41 -14.44 -21.09
C ALA A 104 6.12 -15.92 -20.72
N THR A 105 5.08 -16.17 -19.93
CA THR A 105 4.65 -17.50 -19.49
C THR A 105 3.12 -17.58 -19.47
N ASP A 106 2.57 -18.78 -19.71
CA ASP A 106 1.15 -19.04 -19.50
C ASP A 106 0.77 -18.80 -18.03
N GLU A 107 -0.44 -18.27 -17.79
CA GLU A 107 -0.88 -17.74 -16.48
C GLU A 107 -0.82 -18.71 -15.28
N SER A 108 -0.54 -20.00 -15.48
CA SER A 108 -0.52 -21.00 -14.41
C SER A 108 0.73 -20.94 -13.53
N ASP A 109 1.84 -20.37 -14.02
CA ASP A 109 3.10 -20.37 -13.26
C ASP A 109 3.28 -19.13 -12.35
N ASN A 110 2.54 -18.05 -12.61
CA ASN A 110 2.72 -16.76 -11.92
C ASN A 110 1.75 -16.51 -10.75
N ARG A 111 0.93 -17.51 -10.36
CA ARG A 111 -0.11 -17.37 -9.33
C ARG A 111 0.08 -18.21 -8.07
N GLN A 112 1.18 -18.97 -7.92
CA GLN A 112 1.45 -19.63 -6.65
C GLN A 112 2.10 -18.67 -5.65
N TRP A 113 1.34 -17.64 -5.25
CA TRP A 113 1.51 -17.07 -3.93
C TRP A 113 1.05 -18.14 -2.92
N ASP A 114 1.99 -18.82 -2.28
CA ASP A 114 1.72 -19.75 -1.18
C ASP A 114 1.60 -18.96 0.13
N PRO A 115 0.39 -18.74 0.69
CA PRO A 115 0.23 -18.07 1.97
C PRO A 115 0.66 -18.95 3.17
N LYS A 116 1.06 -20.20 2.95
CA LYS A 116 1.52 -21.15 3.97
C LYS A 116 2.89 -21.74 3.60
N GLY A 117 3.89 -20.88 3.40
CA GLY A 117 5.28 -21.34 3.37
C GLY A 117 5.62 -22.09 4.67
N GLY A 118 6.04 -23.35 4.54
CA GLY A 118 6.78 -24.07 5.57
C GLY A 118 8.20 -23.55 5.72
#